data_AF-E4XI99-F1
#
_entry.id   AF-E4XI99-F1
#
_cell.length_a   1.000
_cell.length_b   1.000
_cell.length_c   1.000
_cell.angle_alpha   90.00
_cell.angle_beta   90.00
_cell.angle_gamma   90.00
#
_symmetry.space_group_name_H-M   'P 1'
#
loop_
_entity.id
_entity.type
_entity.pdbx_description
1 polymer ?
#
loop_
_entity_poly.entity_id
_entity_poly.type
_entity_poly.pdbx_seq_one_letter_code
_entity_poly.pdbx_strand_id
1 'polypeptide(L)'
;MSVKMADVSDAEGELRVEEILGSLEQTDLLPKEVCILDCFDKVFIWNGKDASEAEKASSEGFAKKFLETDPRGRSIETPILFENQEKESDDFKTYFPEWDNNCFVDPHQVLLEMAVQMKLLTQRQTIC
;
A
#
# COMPACT_ATOMS: atom_id res chain seq x y z
N MET A 1 0.11 1.20 18.55
CA MET A 1 1.04 1.07 17.41
C MET A 1 0.81 2.31 16.57
N SER A 2 1.83 3.17 16.39
CA SER A 2 1.73 4.29 15.45
C SER A 2 2.32 3.78 14.17
N VAL A 3 1.47 3.39 13.23
CA VAL A 3 1.94 3.10 11.89
C VAL A 3 2.17 4.44 11.24
N LYS A 4 3.37 4.63 10.70
CA LYS A 4 3.60 5.70 9.74
C LYS A 4 3.58 5.06 8.38
N MET A 5 2.74 5.56 7.49
CA MET A 5 2.92 5.44 6.05
C MET A 5 3.71 6.66 5.58
N ALA A 6 4.40 6.54 4.46
CA ALA A 6 5.08 7.65 3.82
C ALA A 6 5.05 7.39 2.33
N ASP A 7 4.46 8.30 1.57
CA ASP A 7 4.46 8.21 0.12
C ASP A 7 5.78 8.75 -0.43
N VAL A 8 6.27 8.12 -1.48
CA VAL A 8 7.45 8.57 -2.21
C VAL A 8 6.91 9.00 -3.56
N SER A 9 6.77 10.31 -3.79
CA SER A 9 6.26 10.88 -5.04
C SER A 9 7.35 11.69 -5.76
N ASP A 10 7.48 11.51 -7.08
CA ASP A 10 8.28 12.37 -7.97
C ASP A 10 7.51 13.62 -8.46
N ALA A 11 6.28 13.85 -7.99
CA ALA A 11 5.53 15.03 -8.38
C ALA A 11 6.25 16.29 -7.87
N GLU A 12 6.96 16.95 -8.80
CA GLU A 12 7.75 18.19 -8.62
C GLU A 12 9.19 18.01 -8.08
N GLY A 13 9.71 16.77 -8.00
CA GLY A 13 11.07 16.49 -7.53
C GLY A 13 11.25 16.61 -6.01
N GLU A 14 10.15 16.65 -5.25
CA GLU A 14 10.15 16.66 -3.79
C GLU A 14 9.48 15.40 -3.21
N LEU A 15 10.20 14.72 -2.32
CA LEU A 15 9.69 13.59 -1.54
C LEU A 15 8.63 14.09 -0.55
N ARG A 16 7.36 13.71 -0.73
CA ARG A 16 6.25 14.06 0.16
C ARG A 16 5.88 12.93 1.10
N VAL A 17 6.26 13.06 2.36
CA VAL A 17 5.95 12.08 3.40
C VAL A 17 4.65 12.47 4.10
N GLU A 18 3.58 11.70 3.88
CA GLU A 18 2.30 11.86 4.58
C GLU A 18 2.11 10.78 5.64
N GLU A 19 2.01 11.16 6.91
CA GLU A 19 1.79 10.23 8.02
C GLU A 19 0.30 9.93 8.19
N ILE A 20 -0.09 8.67 8.00
CA ILE A 20 -1.44 8.18 8.32
C ILE A 20 -1.56 7.96 9.83
N LEU A 21 -2.47 8.70 10.47
CA LEU A 21 -2.77 8.57 11.90
C LEU A 21 -4.04 7.74 12.09
N GLY A 22 -3.92 6.54 12.65
CA GLY A 22 -5.08 5.72 13.02
C GLY A 22 -4.90 4.24 12.76
N SER A 23 -6.02 3.57 12.52
CA SER A 23 -6.04 2.19 12.02
C SER A 23 -5.62 2.19 10.57
N LEU A 24 -4.71 1.28 10.19
CA LEU A 24 -4.39 1.06 8.79
C LEU A 24 -5.56 0.42 8.06
N GLU A 25 -5.82 0.85 6.84
CA GLU A 25 -6.74 0.21 5.91
C GLU A 25 -5.97 -0.26 4.68
N GLN A 26 -6.38 -1.39 4.08
CA GLN A 26 -5.73 -1.89 2.86
C GLN A 26 -5.83 -0.89 1.69
N THR A 27 -6.85 -0.03 1.70
CA THR A 27 -7.07 1.05 0.72
C THR A 27 -6.05 2.17 0.81
N ASP A 28 -5.28 2.26 1.90
CA ASP A 28 -4.18 3.19 2.03
C ASP A 28 -3.00 2.80 1.10
N LEU A 29 -2.90 1.53 0.69
CA LEU A 29 -1.84 1.05 -0.20
C LEU A 29 -2.15 1.38 -1.67
N LEU A 30 -1.66 2.54 -2.14
CA LEU A 30 -1.92 3.01 -3.50
C LEU A 30 -0.99 2.35 -4.53
N PRO A 31 -1.51 1.73 -5.61
CA PRO A 31 -0.69 1.02 -6.60
C PRO A 31 0.41 1.85 -7.27
N LYS A 32 0.28 3.18 -7.30
CA LYS A 32 1.20 4.10 -7.95
C LYS A 32 2.31 4.61 -7.05
N GLU A 33 2.35 4.16 -5.80
CA GLU A 33 3.21 4.73 -4.78
C GLU A 33 4.07 3.66 -4.10
N VAL A 34 5.14 4.10 -3.46
CA VAL A 34 5.91 3.29 -2.53
C VAL A 34 5.55 3.77 -1.13
N CYS A 35 5.11 2.84 -0.29
CA CYS A 35 4.68 3.12 1.07
C CYS A 35 5.70 2.53 2.05
N ILE A 36 6.04 3.26 3.11
CA ILE A 36 6.90 2.76 4.19
C ILE A 36 6.07 2.52 5.42
N LEU A 37 6.06 1.31 5.95
CA LEU A 37 5.34 0.92 7.16
C LEU A 37 6.33 0.73 8.32
N ASP A 38 6.25 1.60 9.32
CA ASP A 38 7.08 1.51 10.53
C ASP A 38 6.43 0.65 11.63
N CYS A 39 7.02 -0.52 11.90
CA CYS A 39 6.53 -1.48 12.89
C CYS A 39 7.30 -1.46 14.21
N PHE A 40 8.17 -0.47 14.43
CA PHE A 40 9.13 -0.40 15.55
C PHE A 40 10.30 -1.42 15.45
N ASP A 41 10.04 -2.71 15.46
CA ASP A 41 11.07 -3.77 15.43
C ASP A 41 11.58 -4.11 14.02
N LYS A 42 10.87 -3.63 13.00
CA LYS A 42 11.18 -3.71 11.58
C LYS A 42 10.50 -2.57 10.83
N VAL A 43 10.95 -2.32 9.60
CA VAL A 43 10.34 -1.38 8.67
C VAL A 43 10.03 -2.11 7.38
N PHE A 44 8.81 -2.00 6.88
CA PHE A 44 8.45 -2.52 5.57
C PHE A 44 8.49 -1.40 4.52
N ILE A 45 8.98 -1.74 3.33
CA ILE A 45 8.82 -0.95 2.11
C ILE A 45 7.86 -1.73 1.22
N TRP A 46 6.65 -1.22 1.04
CA TRP A 46 5.66 -1.78 0.15
C TRP A 46 5.73 -1.07 -1.21
N ASN A 47 6.00 -1.83 -2.26
CA ASN A 47 6.10 -1.33 -3.63
C ASN A 47 4.78 -1.53 -4.37
N GLY A 48 4.12 -0.42 -4.69
CA GLY A 48 3.01 -0.42 -5.63
C GLY A 48 3.45 -0.92 -7.01
N LYS A 49 2.58 -1.66 -7.69
CA LYS A 49 2.87 -2.27 -9.00
C LYS A 49 3.14 -1.22 -10.09
N ASP A 50 2.48 -0.07 -9.98
CA ASP A 50 2.54 1.06 -10.91
C ASP A 50 3.46 2.18 -10.41
N ALA A 51 4.12 1.99 -9.25
CA ALA A 51 5.09 2.94 -8.73
C ALA A 51 6.33 3.03 -9.64
N SER A 52 6.93 4.22 -9.72
CA SER A 52 8.07 4.44 -10.59
C SER A 52 9.33 3.75 -10.08
N GLU A 53 10.23 3.39 -10.99
CA GLU A 53 11.52 2.79 -10.63
C GLU A 53 12.40 3.75 -9.81
N ALA A 54 12.23 5.06 -9.99
CA ALA A 54 12.95 6.08 -9.21
C ALA A 54 12.48 6.10 -7.75
N GLU A 55 11.17 6.01 -7.49
CA GLU A 55 10.60 5.93 -6.14
C GLU A 55 11.04 4.64 -5.45
N LYS A 56 10.94 3.50 -6.15
CA LYS A 56 11.41 2.21 -5.63
C LYS A 56 12.91 2.25 -5.28
N ALA A 57 13.75 2.81 -6.15
CA ALA A 57 15.19 2.89 -5.92
C ALA A 57 15.59 3.83 -4.77
N SER A 58 14.80 4.88 -4.51
CA SER A 58 15.09 5.86 -3.46
C SER A 58 14.51 5.46 -2.09
N SER A 59 13.50 4.60 -2.07
CA SER A 59 12.77 4.18 -0.86
C SER A 59 13.67 3.61 0.25
N GLU A 60 14.64 2.76 -0.09
CA GLU A 60 15.55 2.15 0.88
C GLU A 60 16.44 3.20 1.56
N GLY A 61 16.95 4.16 0.78
CA GLY A 61 17.74 5.27 1.30
C GLY A 61 16.92 6.17 2.23
N PHE A 62 15.64 6.36 1.91
CA PHE A 62 14.72 7.08 2.79
C PHE A 62 14.46 6.32 4.09
N ALA A 63 14.16 5.02 4.02
CA ALA A 63 13.92 4.19 5.21
C ALA A 63 15.13 4.17 6.16
N LYS A 64 16.36 4.12 5.62
CA LYS A 64 17.60 4.24 6.42
C LYS A 64 17.71 5.58 7.14
N LYS A 65 17.47 6.69 6.43
CA LYS A 65 17.45 8.03 7.04
C LYS A 65 16.36 8.19 8.09
N PHE A 66 15.21 7.58 7.87
CA PHE A 66 14.11 7.55 8.83
C PHE A 66 14.54 6.84 10.14
N LEU A 67 15.25 5.72 10.05
CA LEU A 67 15.81 5.04 11.21
C LEU A 67 16.91 5.87 11.91
N GLU A 68 17.79 6.52 11.16
CA GLU A 68 18.86 7.38 11.70
C GLU A 68 18.32 8.58 12.50
N THR A 69 17.16 9.08 12.11
CA THR A 69 16.54 10.28 12.70
C THR A 69 15.47 9.96 13.74
N ASP A 70 15.28 8.68 14.09
CA ASP A 70 14.22 8.27 15.01
C ASP A 70 14.52 8.72 16.46
N PRO A 71 13.69 9.60 17.05
CA PRO A 71 13.89 10.08 18.41
C PRO A 71 13.68 9.01 19.50
N ARG A 72 13.12 7.85 19.14
CA ARG A 72 12.85 6.73 20.06
C ARG A 72 14.10 5.88 20.33
N GLY A 73 15.24 6.17 19.69
CA GLY A 73 16.53 5.51 19.95
C GLY A 73 16.60 4.07 19.45
N ARG A 74 15.97 3.78 18.31
CA ARG A 74 15.99 2.45 17.71
C ARG A 74 17.35 2.14 17.08
N SER A 75 17.67 0.85 16.94
CA SER A 75 18.90 0.44 16.25
C SER A 75 18.84 0.82 14.78
N ILE A 76 19.93 1.36 14.24
CA ILE A 76 20.10 1.55 12.80
C ILE A 76 20.12 0.20 12.04
N GLU A 77 20.36 -0.90 12.74
CA GLU A 77 20.30 -2.27 12.21
C GLU A 77 18.88 -2.85 12.19
N THR A 78 17.86 -2.04 12.52
CA THR A 78 16.46 -2.46 12.39
C THR A 78 16.21 -2.95 10.95
N PRO A 79 15.70 -4.18 10.76
CA PRO A 79 15.57 -4.76 9.44
C PRO A 79 14.58 -3.98 8.58
N ILE A 80 14.98 -3.75 7.32
CA ILE A 80 14.13 -3.20 6.27
C ILE A 80 13.71 -4.35 5.37
N LEU A 81 12.41 -4.61 5.27
CA LEU A 81 11.81 -5.72 4.52
C LEU A 81 11.03 -5.17 3.33
N PHE A 82 11.13 -5.84 2.19
CA PHE A 82 10.45 -5.41 0.96
C PHE A 82 9.21 -6.27 0.72
N GLU A 83 8.09 -5.60 0.50
CA GLU A 83 6.82 -6.18 0.10
C GLU A 83 6.47 -5.65 -1.28
N ASN A 84 5.93 -6.51 -2.13
CA ASN A 84 5.46 -6.10 -3.45
C ASN A 84 3.97 -6.33 -3.52
N GLN A 85 3.27 -5.39 -4.16
CA GLN A 85 1.85 -5.52 -4.39
C GLN A 85 1.48 -6.89 -4.98
N GLU A 86 0.41 -7.50 -4.46
CA GLU A 86 -0.08 -8.85 -4.82
C GLU A 86 0.85 -10.02 -4.38
N LYS A 87 1.94 -9.72 -3.67
CA LYS A 87 2.93 -10.68 -3.16
C LYS A 87 3.28 -10.42 -1.70
N GLU A 88 2.39 -9.78 -0.96
CA GLU A 88 2.62 -9.41 0.43
C GLU A 88 2.71 -10.66 1.31
N SER A 89 3.70 -10.65 2.21
CA SER A 89 3.88 -11.69 3.21
C SER A 89 2.75 -11.71 4.24
N ASP A 90 2.51 -12.87 4.86
CA ASP A 90 1.52 -12.98 5.94
C ASP A 90 1.88 -12.07 7.13
N ASP A 91 3.18 -11.86 7.38
CA ASP A 91 3.69 -10.98 8.43
C ASP A 91 3.27 -9.52 8.18
N PHE A 92 3.45 -9.01 6.97
CA PHE A 92 3.01 -7.66 6.60
C PHE A 92 1.49 -7.49 6.75
N LYS A 93 0.71 -8.48 6.31
CA LYS A 93 -0.76 -8.44 6.38
C LYS A 93 -1.29 -8.33 7.80
N THR A 94 -0.55 -8.83 8.81
CA THR A 94 -0.98 -8.75 10.22
C THR A 94 -1.09 -7.33 10.77
N TYR A 95 -0.47 -6.35 10.10
CA TYR A 95 -0.52 -4.95 10.51
C TYR A 95 -1.81 -4.23 10.06
N PHE A 96 -2.60 -4.87 9.20
CA PHE A 96 -3.90 -4.39 8.74
C PHE A 96 -5.01 -5.18 9.45
N PRO A 97 -5.96 -4.54 10.14
CA PRO A 97 -7.04 -5.25 10.85
C PRO A 97 -7.93 -6.07 9.93
N GLU A 98 -8.16 -5.56 8.72
CA GLU A 98 -8.87 -6.24 7.66
C GLU A 98 -7.98 -6.29 6.42
N TRP A 99 -7.67 -7.50 5.97
CA TRP A 99 -6.93 -7.74 4.73
C TRP A 99 -7.72 -8.69 3.85
N ASP A 100 -8.14 -8.21 2.68
CA ASP A 100 -8.78 -9.04 1.68
C ASP A 100 -7.76 -9.42 0.60
N ASN A 101 -7.43 -10.71 0.53
CA ASN A 101 -6.55 -11.24 -0.52
C ASN A 101 -7.18 -11.15 -1.92
N ASN A 102 -8.48 -10.87 -2.01
CA ASN A 102 -9.24 -10.65 -3.24
C ASN A 102 -9.54 -9.16 -3.50
N CYS A 103 -9.01 -8.21 -2.71
CA CYS A 103 -9.34 -6.78 -2.85
C CYS A 103 -8.89 -6.15 -4.18
N PHE A 104 -8.18 -6.88 -5.03
CA PHE A 104 -7.90 -6.47 -6.40
C PHE A 104 -9.11 -6.71 -7.31
N VAL A 105 -10.15 -5.95 -7.04
CA VAL A 105 -11.22 -5.75 -8.00
C VAL A 105 -10.97 -4.37 -8.59
N ASP A 106 -10.37 -4.33 -9.78
CA ASP A 106 -10.30 -3.11 -10.58
C ASP A 106 -11.69 -2.46 -10.51
N PRO A 107 -11.83 -1.22 -9.99
CA PRO A 107 -13.12 -0.57 -9.86
C PRO A 107 -13.88 -0.55 -11.20
N HIS A 108 -13.15 -0.49 -12.32
CA HIS A 108 -13.71 -0.62 -13.64
C HIS A 108 -14.19 -2.05 -13.95
N GLN A 109 -13.49 -3.08 -13.50
CA GLN A 109 -13.90 -4.49 -13.58
C GLN A 109 -15.15 -4.78 -12.74
N VAL A 110 -15.24 -4.25 -11.50
CA VAL A 110 -16.46 -4.34 -10.67
C VAL A 110 -17.64 -3.69 -11.38
N LEU A 111 -17.45 -2.46 -11.87
CA LEU A 111 -18.49 -1.73 -12.59
C LEU A 111 -18.91 -2.47 -13.87
N LEU A 112 -17.96 -3.09 -14.57
CA LEU A 112 -18.23 -3.86 -15.77
C LEU A 112 -19.01 -5.15 -15.45
N GLU A 113 -18.62 -5.88 -14.40
CA GLU A 113 -19.29 -7.10 -13.96
C GLU A 113 -20.70 -6.82 -13.42
N MET A 114 -20.85 -5.77 -12.62
CA MET A 114 -22.15 -5.29 -12.15
C MET A 114 -23.03 -4.84 -13.33
N ALA A 115 -22.47 -4.10 -14.30
CA ALA A 115 -23.21 -3.66 -15.48
C ALA A 115 -23.62 -4.84 -16.38
N VAL A 116 -22.77 -5.87 -16.51
CA VAL A 116 -23.08 -7.10 -17.25
C VAL A 116 -24.20 -7.87 -16.54
N GLN A 117 -24.14 -8.03 -15.22
CA GLN A 117 -25.19 -8.70 -14.46
C GLN A 117 -26.52 -7.94 -14.49
N MET A 118 -26.51 -6.62 -14.38
CA MET A 118 -27.73 -5.80 -14.51
C MET A 118 -28.37 -5.94 -15.89
N LYS A 119 -27.57 -5.96 -16.97
CA LYS A 119 -28.05 -6.18 -18.34
C LYS A 119 -28.63 -7.59 -18.54
N LEU A 120 -28.03 -8.61 -17.94
CA LEU A 120 -28.55 -9.99 -17.99
C LEU A 120 -29.85 -10.15 -17.20
N LEU A 121 -29.99 -9.46 -16.07
CA LEU A 121 -31.22 -9.48 -15.26
C LEU A 121 -32.39 -8.79 -15.97
N THR A 122 -32.13 -7.65 -16.64
CA THR A 122 -33.16 -6.97 -17.45
C THR A 122 -33.58 -7.80 -18.66
N GLN A 123 -32.65 -8.48 -19.34
CA GLN A 123 -32.99 -9.37 -20.46
C GLN A 123 -33.85 -10.58 -20.06
N ARG A 124 -33.69 -11.10 -18.83
CA ARG A 124 -34.53 -12.19 -18.32
C ARG A 124 -35.93 -11.76 -17.92
N GLN A 125 -36.15 -10.47 -17.64
CA GLN A 125 -37.46 -9.92 -17.26
C GLN A 125 -38.29 -9.45 -18.47
N THR A 126 -37.68 -9.28 -19.65
CA THR A 126 -38.37 -8.86 -20.89
C THR A 126 -38.87 -10.03 -21.75
N ILE A 127 -38.73 -11.29 -21.29
CA ILE A 127 -39.26 -12.50 -21.97
C ILE A 127 -40.51 -13.03 -21.23
N CYS A 128 -41.42 -12.13 -20.83
CA CYS A 128 -42.78 -12.46 -20.39
C CYS A 128 -43.78 -11.63 -21.20
#